data_AF-A0A177WH08-F1
#
_entry.id   AF-A0A177WH08-F1
#
_cell.length_a   1.000
_cell.length_b   1.000
_cell.length_c   1.000
_cell.angle_alpha   90.00
_cell.angle_beta   90.00
_cell.angle_gamma   90.00
#
_symmetry.space_group_name_H-M   'P 1'
#
loop_
_entity.id
_entity.type
_entity.pdbx_description
1 polymer ?
#
loop_
_entity_poly.entity_id
_entity_poly.type
_entity_poly.pdbx_seq_one_letter_code
_entity_poly.pdbx_strand_id
1 'polypeptide(L)'
;MRNIAVLSGSSHPSLAKDICERLGIPLGSASLKKFSNKETNVSIGESVRDVDVYIVQSGCGDVNDNFIELLIMISACRTASARQPETPYNSSGEITNRVPVSELGKFAILNQNHKPQLSAKPAASAVEGSHIIDDRLPVPSTVVIPPPTVVVSGASLTTQSESQSQRRTSIIKDESTTSLDGSRGRLSSISVSQPNIEITSLTPQATSENYFKLKGASQGTYKHWTARSGTLIANMLMAAGADHIITLDLHDPQFQGFFDIPVDNLYIQPLMIKYIKEKIPHYDKAVIVSPDAGGAKRATVIADKLNMDFALIHRERRNTESPASSSMILVGDVRDRVCILIDDIADTSFTITRAAKILVENGATKIVAIITHGILSGDAISRITASNIDELVVSSSVPQQEHTESCSKIKVIDIAPIFAEAIRRIHNGESVSFLFDAVPY
;
A
#
# COMPACT_ATOMS: atom_id res chain seq x y z
N MET A 1 10.07 -17.10 25.13
CA MET A 1 9.85 -18.05 24.01
C MET A 1 11.20 -18.63 23.57
N ARG A 2 11.26 -19.86 23.06
CA ARG A 2 12.50 -20.46 22.53
C ARG A 2 12.47 -20.47 21.00
N ASN A 3 13.63 -20.35 20.36
CA ASN A 3 13.85 -20.41 18.91
C ASN A 3 13.07 -19.36 18.09
N ILE A 4 12.99 -18.14 18.62
CA ILE A 4 12.46 -16.96 17.94
C ILE A 4 13.52 -15.85 17.96
N ALA A 5 13.68 -15.14 16.85
CA ALA A 5 14.48 -13.92 16.75
C ALA A 5 13.67 -12.84 16.04
N VAL A 6 13.73 -11.62 16.57
CA VAL A 6 13.13 -10.44 15.93
C VAL A 6 14.27 -9.51 15.52
N LEU A 7 14.32 -9.18 14.24
CA LEU A 7 15.27 -8.23 13.67
C LEU A 7 14.52 -6.96 13.28
N SER A 8 15.19 -5.81 13.37
CA SER A 8 14.66 -4.53 12.91
C SER A 8 15.41 -4.06 11.69
N GLY A 9 14.69 -3.54 10.70
CA GLY A 9 15.28 -2.64 9.71
C GLY A 9 15.47 -1.23 10.27
N SER A 10 15.96 -0.31 9.44
CA SER A 10 16.32 1.06 9.83
C SER A 10 15.14 2.03 9.89
N SER A 11 14.00 1.68 9.28
CA SER A 11 12.85 2.58 9.14
C SER A 11 12.13 2.89 10.46
N HIS A 12 11.98 1.91 11.35
CA HIS A 12 11.21 2.05 12.58
C HIS A 12 11.73 1.15 13.72
N PRO A 13 12.95 1.40 14.23
CA PRO A 13 13.55 0.57 15.27
C PRO A 13 12.83 0.62 16.63
N SER A 14 12.14 1.71 16.96
CA SER A 14 11.35 1.81 18.19
C SER A 14 10.21 0.79 18.23
N LEU A 15 9.45 0.65 17.14
CA LEU A 15 8.36 -0.32 17.06
C LEU A 15 8.87 -1.76 17.25
N ALA A 16 10.00 -2.11 16.63
CA ALA A 16 10.62 -3.42 16.80
C ALA A 16 11.05 -3.67 18.25
N LYS A 17 11.58 -2.64 18.92
CA LYS A 17 11.94 -2.70 20.34
C LYS A 17 10.70 -2.90 21.22
N ASP A 18 9.63 -2.17 20.98
CA ASP A 18 8.38 -2.27 21.74
C ASP A 18 7.73 -3.66 21.59
N ILE A 19 7.80 -4.24 20.38
CA ILE A 19 7.39 -5.62 20.12
C ILE A 19 8.24 -6.62 20.93
N CYS A 20 9.57 -6.47 20.92
CA CYS A 20 10.49 -7.33 21.67
C CYS A 20 10.27 -7.26 23.19
N GLU A 21 10.06 -6.06 23.73
CA GLU A 21 9.76 -5.82 25.15
C GLU A 21 8.49 -6.58 25.57
N ARG A 22 7.44 -6.56 24.74
CA ARG A 22 6.19 -7.29 24.98
C ARG A 22 6.33 -8.80 24.85
N LEU A 23 7.15 -9.27 23.90
CA LEU A 23 7.46 -10.69 23.73
C LEU A 23 8.41 -11.23 24.83
N GLY A 24 9.06 -10.34 25.60
CA GLY A 24 10.04 -10.70 26.61
C GLY A 24 11.31 -11.31 26.00
N ILE A 25 11.73 -10.85 24.82
CA ILE A 25 12.94 -11.30 24.11
C ILE A 25 13.82 -10.09 23.76
N PRO A 26 15.15 -10.24 23.67
CA PRO A 26 16.01 -9.17 23.18
C PRO A 26 15.81 -8.95 21.67
N LEU A 27 16.02 -7.71 21.22
CA LEU A 27 16.12 -7.41 19.79
C LEU A 27 17.40 -8.03 19.23
N GLY A 28 17.27 -8.68 18.08
CA GLY A 28 18.40 -9.34 17.45
C GLY A 28 19.45 -8.38 16.90
N SER A 29 20.69 -8.86 16.82
CA SER A 29 21.85 -8.08 16.39
C SER A 29 21.91 -8.03 14.87
N ALA A 30 21.72 -6.84 14.29
CA ALA A 30 21.95 -6.58 12.88
C ALA A 30 22.67 -5.24 12.69
N SER A 31 23.68 -5.22 11.81
CA SER A 31 24.37 -4.01 11.38
C SER A 31 23.85 -3.59 10.02
N LEU A 32 23.16 -2.45 9.98
CA LEU A 32 22.63 -1.83 8.77
C LEU A 32 23.47 -0.60 8.43
N LYS A 33 24.08 -0.56 7.24
CA LYS A 33 24.96 0.53 6.80
C LYS A 33 24.66 0.89 5.35
N LYS A 34 24.87 2.15 4.98
CA LYS A 34 25.00 2.55 3.57
C LYS A 34 26.46 2.81 3.25
N PHE A 35 26.93 2.25 2.14
CA PHE A 35 28.24 2.58 1.59
C PHE A 35 28.23 3.99 1.00
N SER A 36 29.42 4.56 0.72
CA SER A 36 29.55 5.91 0.17
C SER A 36 28.92 6.07 -1.22
N ASN A 37 28.74 4.97 -1.96
CA ASN A 37 28.03 4.90 -3.23
C ASN A 37 26.51 4.71 -3.10
N LYS A 38 25.96 4.80 -1.87
CA LYS A 38 24.54 4.58 -1.51
C LYS A 38 24.05 3.13 -1.58
N GLU A 39 24.92 2.15 -1.79
CA GLU A 39 24.53 0.75 -1.70
C GLU A 39 24.23 0.36 -0.24
N THR A 40 23.15 -0.40 -0.04
CA THR A 40 22.75 -0.91 1.27
C THR A 40 23.56 -2.14 1.63
N ASN A 41 24.12 -2.15 2.85
CA ASN A 41 24.84 -3.27 3.44
C ASN A 41 24.13 -3.74 4.71
N VAL A 42 23.87 -5.05 4.75
CA VAL A 42 23.24 -5.71 5.89
C VAL A 42 24.16 -6.83 6.36
N SER A 43 24.40 -6.89 7.66
CA SER A 43 25.11 -7.99 8.30
C SER A 43 24.35 -8.45 9.53
N ILE A 44 23.93 -9.73 9.53
CA ILE A 44 23.29 -10.36 10.68
C ILE A 44 24.38 -10.75 11.68
N GLY A 45 24.31 -10.22 12.90
CA GLY A 45 25.34 -10.32 13.93
C GLY A 45 25.20 -11.53 14.85
N GLU A 46 24.20 -12.39 14.62
CA GLU A 46 23.97 -13.60 15.40
C GLU A 46 23.56 -14.78 14.51
N SER A 47 23.64 -16.00 15.04
CA SER A 47 23.22 -17.20 14.32
C SER A 47 21.69 -17.27 14.27
N VAL A 48 21.14 -17.23 13.06
CA VAL A 48 19.70 -17.41 12.81
C VAL A 48 19.34 -18.82 12.32
N ARG A 49 20.30 -19.75 12.32
CA ARG A 49 20.07 -21.14 11.86
C ARG A 49 19.01 -21.83 12.72
N ASP A 50 18.02 -22.44 12.07
CA ASP A 50 16.92 -23.17 12.72
C ASP A 50 16.09 -22.32 13.71
N VAL A 51 16.10 -20.98 13.54
CA VAL A 51 15.33 -20.01 14.33
C VAL A 51 14.19 -19.43 13.49
N ASP A 52 13.03 -19.19 14.13
CA ASP A 52 11.94 -18.42 13.49
C ASP A 52 12.29 -16.94 13.54
N VAL A 53 12.63 -16.38 12.37
CA VAL A 53 13.07 -14.99 12.24
C VAL A 53 11.91 -14.12 11.77
N TYR A 54 11.63 -13.05 12.52
CA TYR A 54 10.68 -12.01 12.15
C TYR A 54 11.45 -10.71 11.88
N ILE A 55 11.33 -10.17 10.67
CA ILE A 55 11.96 -8.89 10.32
C ILE A 55 10.88 -7.81 10.36
N VAL A 56 11.05 -6.84 11.26
CA VAL A 56 10.15 -5.68 11.40
C VAL A 56 10.71 -4.52 10.58
N GLN A 57 9.96 -4.09 9.57
CA GLN A 57 10.30 -2.94 8.74
C GLN A 57 9.02 -2.20 8.36
N SER A 58 9.05 -0.87 8.48
CA SER A 58 8.05 0.04 7.96
C SER A 58 8.47 0.60 6.60
N GLY A 59 7.50 0.92 5.75
CA GLY A 59 7.74 1.50 4.43
C GLY A 59 7.84 3.03 4.42
N CYS A 60 8.25 3.66 5.52
CA CYS A 60 8.28 5.12 5.68
C CYS A 60 9.65 5.73 5.36
N GLY A 61 9.71 7.05 5.12
CA GLY A 61 10.96 7.74 4.81
C GLY A 61 11.45 7.44 3.38
N ASP A 62 12.69 6.97 3.24
CA ASP A 62 13.23 6.53 1.94
C ASP A 62 12.72 5.12 1.60
N VAL A 63 11.51 5.08 1.03
CA VAL A 63 10.73 3.85 0.80
C VAL A 63 11.53 2.82 0.00
N ASN A 64 12.25 3.25 -1.03
CA ASN A 64 13.00 2.34 -1.90
C ASN A 64 14.19 1.74 -1.16
N ASP A 65 14.94 2.56 -0.42
CA ASP A 65 16.12 2.09 0.29
C ASP A 65 15.73 1.16 1.45
N ASN A 66 14.64 1.47 2.16
CA ASN A 66 14.08 0.62 3.22
C ASN A 66 13.54 -0.70 2.67
N PHE A 67 12.96 -0.68 1.47
CA PHE A 67 12.50 -1.88 0.80
C PHE A 67 13.67 -2.77 0.33
N ILE A 68 14.71 -2.19 -0.28
CA ILE A 68 15.92 -2.93 -0.65
C ILE A 68 16.63 -3.50 0.59
N GLU A 69 16.71 -2.73 1.68
CA GLU A 69 17.23 -3.21 2.96
C GLU A 69 16.48 -4.45 3.46
N LEU A 70 15.14 -4.42 3.43
CA LEU A 70 14.30 -5.55 3.81
C LEU A 70 14.58 -6.79 2.95
N LEU A 71 14.68 -6.64 1.64
CA LEU A 71 14.99 -7.76 0.73
C LEU A 71 16.36 -8.38 1.04
N ILE A 72 17.37 -7.55 1.33
CA ILE A 72 18.71 -8.03 1.68
C ILE A 72 18.68 -8.75 3.04
N MET A 73 17.96 -8.23 4.03
CA MET A 73 17.78 -8.89 5.33
C MET A 73 17.12 -10.26 5.19
N ILE A 74 16.04 -10.37 4.41
CA ILE A 74 15.34 -11.63 4.15
C ILE A 74 16.31 -12.63 3.49
N SER A 75 16.99 -12.21 2.42
CA SER A 75 17.94 -13.06 1.69
C SER A 75 19.12 -13.53 2.56
N ALA A 76 19.63 -12.66 3.43
CA ALA A 76 20.69 -13.00 4.38
C ALA A 76 20.23 -14.07 5.39
N CYS A 77 19.01 -13.92 5.94
CA CYS A 77 18.43 -14.90 6.86
C CYS A 77 18.17 -16.24 6.16
N ARG A 78 17.66 -16.19 4.92
CA ARG A 78 17.43 -17.39 4.10
C ARG A 78 18.72 -18.16 3.84
N THR A 79 19.78 -17.45 3.43
CA THR A 79 21.10 -18.04 3.17
C THR A 79 21.74 -18.61 4.45
N ALA A 80 21.46 -18.00 5.60
CA ALA A 80 21.92 -18.47 6.92
C ALA A 80 21.11 -19.67 7.47
N SER A 81 20.20 -20.25 6.69
CA SER A 81 19.36 -21.40 7.08
C SER A 81 18.39 -21.09 8.23
N ALA A 82 17.79 -19.90 8.21
CA ALA A 82 16.66 -19.59 9.09
C ALA A 82 15.53 -20.62 8.90
N ARG A 83 14.84 -20.94 10.00
CA ARG A 83 13.76 -21.94 9.99
C ARG A 83 12.58 -21.36 9.23
N GLN A 84 12.06 -22.15 8.29
CA GLN A 84 10.77 -21.84 7.68
C GLN A 84 9.66 -22.19 8.67
N PRO A 85 8.71 -21.29 8.94
CA PRO A 85 7.51 -21.69 9.64
C PRO A 85 6.83 -22.77 8.80
N GLU A 86 6.66 -23.98 9.37
CA GLU A 86 5.75 -24.96 8.76
C GLU A 86 4.36 -24.32 8.77
N THR A 87 3.90 -23.93 7.59
CA THR A 87 2.56 -23.41 7.40
C THR A 87 1.59 -24.55 7.70
N PRO A 88 0.49 -24.28 8.43
CA PRO A 88 -0.55 -25.29 8.62
C PRO A 88 -1.17 -25.70 7.28
N TYR A 89 -0.92 -24.99 6.18
CA TYR A 89 -1.43 -25.31 4.86
C TYR A 89 -0.24 -25.60 3.94
N ASN A 90 -0.18 -26.82 3.39
CA ASN A 90 0.62 -27.08 2.20
C ASN A 90 -0.08 -26.46 0.97
N SER A 91 0.62 -26.35 -0.16
CA SER A 91 0.05 -25.91 -1.45
C SER A 91 -1.11 -26.80 -1.95
N SER A 92 -1.40 -27.89 -1.25
CA SER A 92 -2.53 -28.81 -1.41
C SER A 92 -3.69 -28.58 -0.42
N GLY A 93 -3.61 -27.61 0.49
CA GLY A 93 -4.66 -27.24 1.44
C GLY A 93 -4.84 -28.16 2.65
N GLU A 94 -3.91 -29.08 2.92
CA GLU A 94 -3.97 -29.99 4.07
C GLU A 94 -3.41 -29.35 5.35
N ILE A 95 -4.10 -29.59 6.48
CA ILE A 95 -3.73 -29.13 7.81
C ILE A 95 -2.52 -29.90 8.33
N THR A 96 -1.37 -29.24 8.50
CA THR A 96 -0.22 -29.80 9.21
C THR A 96 -0.39 -29.56 10.72
N ASN A 97 -0.54 -30.64 11.50
CA ASN A 97 -0.68 -30.55 12.94
C ASN A 97 0.70 -30.33 13.59
N ARG A 98 0.92 -29.16 14.20
CA ARG A 98 2.12 -28.87 15.01
C ARG A 98 2.16 -29.60 16.35
N VAL A 99 1.06 -30.21 16.78
CA VAL A 99 0.97 -30.88 18.09
C VAL A 99 1.28 -32.36 17.92
N PRO A 100 2.27 -32.92 18.66
CA PRO A 100 2.50 -34.36 18.69
C PRO A 100 1.19 -35.10 19.01
N VAL A 101 0.90 -36.19 18.30
CA VAL A 101 -0.35 -36.97 18.47
C VAL A 101 -0.60 -37.38 19.94
N SER A 102 0.47 -37.44 20.75
CA SER A 102 0.43 -37.72 22.19
C SER A 102 -0.20 -36.61 23.06
N GLU A 103 -0.26 -35.36 22.59
CA GLU A 103 -0.76 -34.20 23.34
C GLU A 103 -2.24 -33.86 22.99
N LEU A 104 -2.76 -34.36 21.87
CA LEU A 104 -4.16 -34.17 21.44
C LEU A 104 -5.19 -34.70 22.45
N GLY A 105 -4.84 -35.73 23.23
CA GLY A 105 -5.70 -36.29 24.26
C GLY A 105 -5.94 -35.37 25.47
N LYS A 106 -5.07 -34.38 25.70
CA LYS A 106 -5.18 -33.47 26.85
C LYS A 106 -6.18 -32.32 26.61
N PHE A 107 -6.38 -31.93 25.34
CA PHE A 107 -7.32 -30.88 24.94
C PHE A 107 -8.75 -31.41 24.70
N ALA A 108 -8.93 -32.73 24.57
CA ALA A 108 -10.22 -33.36 24.26
C ALA A 108 -11.24 -33.35 25.43
N ILE A 109 -10.86 -32.91 26.63
CA ILE A 109 -11.74 -32.96 27.82
C ILE A 109 -12.62 -31.71 27.97
N LEU A 110 -12.31 -30.60 27.27
CA LEU A 110 -13.04 -29.33 27.44
C LEU A 110 -14.31 -29.18 26.58
N ASN A 111 -14.63 -30.13 25.70
CA ASN A 111 -15.72 -29.97 24.71
C ASN A 111 -16.78 -31.09 24.73
N GLN A 112 -16.97 -31.79 25.85
CA GLN A 112 -17.96 -32.89 25.93
C GLN A 112 -19.40 -32.44 26.24
N ASN A 113 -19.68 -31.15 26.50
CA ASN A 113 -21.01 -30.75 26.95
C ASN A 113 -21.98 -30.19 25.90
N HIS A 114 -21.60 -30.05 24.63
CA HIS A 114 -22.55 -29.66 23.57
C HIS A 114 -22.36 -30.49 22.29
N LYS A 115 -23.12 -31.59 22.19
CA LYS A 115 -23.43 -32.22 20.90
C LYS A 115 -24.82 -31.76 20.45
N PRO A 116 -24.96 -31.02 19.33
CA PRO A 116 -26.23 -30.93 18.63
C PRO A 116 -26.53 -32.28 17.96
N GLN A 117 -27.65 -32.91 18.30
CA GLN A 117 -28.15 -34.08 17.57
C GLN A 117 -28.71 -33.62 16.22
N LEU A 118 -28.06 -34.02 15.13
CA LEU A 118 -28.60 -33.87 13.77
C LEU A 118 -29.44 -35.12 13.45
N SER A 119 -30.76 -35.02 13.59
CA SER A 119 -31.70 -36.00 13.05
C SER A 119 -32.70 -35.30 12.14
N ALA A 120 -32.57 -35.49 10.82
CA ALA A 120 -33.63 -35.11 9.88
C ALA A 120 -33.73 -36.17 8.78
N LYS A 121 -34.83 -36.94 8.83
CA LYS A 121 -35.37 -37.66 7.68
C LYS A 121 -36.11 -36.67 6.77
N PRO A 122 -36.17 -36.90 5.45
CA PRO A 122 -36.82 -35.98 4.52
C PRO A 122 -38.35 -36.14 4.56
N ALA A 123 -39.06 -35.03 4.70
CA ALA A 123 -40.51 -34.96 4.51
C ALA A 123 -40.82 -34.38 3.13
N ALA A 124 -41.56 -35.15 2.33
CA ALA A 124 -42.12 -34.74 1.06
C ALA A 124 -43.42 -33.95 1.28
N SER A 125 -43.59 -32.82 0.60
CA SER A 125 -44.91 -32.33 0.18
C SER A 125 -44.77 -31.45 -1.06
N ALA A 126 -45.48 -31.87 -2.10
CA ALA A 126 -45.58 -31.25 -3.41
C ALA A 126 -46.29 -29.88 -3.36
N VAL A 127 -45.86 -28.95 -4.23
CA VAL A 127 -46.76 -28.14 -5.06
C VAL A 127 -46.07 -27.89 -6.41
N GLU A 128 -46.83 -28.12 -7.46
CA GLU A 128 -46.51 -28.07 -8.90
C GLU A 128 -46.23 -26.66 -9.41
N GLY A 129 -45.41 -26.57 -10.48
CA GLY A 129 -45.53 -25.48 -11.44
C GLY A 129 -44.25 -25.05 -12.16
N SER A 130 -44.18 -25.40 -13.44
CA SER A 130 -43.45 -24.76 -14.55
C SER A 130 -42.07 -25.30 -14.95
N HIS A 131 -41.97 -25.50 -16.27
CA HIS A 131 -41.02 -26.30 -17.03
C HIS A 131 -39.63 -25.66 -17.16
N ILE A 132 -38.58 -26.49 -17.05
CA ILE A 132 -37.23 -26.19 -17.51
C ILE A 132 -37.13 -26.58 -18.99
N ILE A 133 -36.76 -25.61 -19.84
CA ILE A 133 -36.33 -25.83 -21.21
C ILE A 133 -34.86 -26.27 -21.17
N ASP A 134 -34.59 -27.42 -21.78
CA ASP A 134 -33.29 -28.08 -21.88
C ASP A 134 -32.63 -27.58 -23.19
N ASP A 135 -31.71 -26.61 -23.11
CA ASP A 135 -30.92 -26.14 -24.25
C ASP A 135 -29.42 -26.40 -24.01
N ARG A 136 -28.97 -27.59 -24.41
CA ARG A 136 -27.55 -27.89 -24.66
C ARG A 136 -27.17 -27.38 -26.05
N LEU A 137 -26.42 -26.28 -26.11
CA LEU A 137 -25.77 -25.85 -27.36
C LEU A 137 -24.35 -26.47 -27.48
N PRO A 138 -23.96 -26.98 -28.66
CA PRO A 138 -22.65 -27.61 -28.90
C PRO A 138 -21.53 -26.59 -29.13
N VAL A 139 -20.34 -26.90 -28.61
CA VAL A 139 -19.08 -26.15 -28.81
C VAL A 139 -18.53 -26.43 -30.22
N PRO A 140 -18.27 -25.42 -31.08
CA PRO A 140 -17.58 -25.64 -32.34
C PRO A 140 -16.05 -25.56 -32.19
N SER A 141 -15.39 -26.47 -32.89
CA SER A 141 -13.95 -26.72 -32.98
C SER A 141 -13.13 -25.57 -33.59
N THR A 142 -11.89 -25.47 -33.10
CA THR A 142 -10.81 -24.54 -33.45
C THR A 142 -10.52 -24.48 -34.96
N VAL A 143 -10.66 -23.29 -35.56
CA VAL A 143 -10.21 -23.01 -36.93
C VAL A 143 -8.86 -22.30 -36.88
N VAL A 144 -7.84 -22.92 -37.46
CA VAL A 144 -6.48 -22.37 -37.64
C VAL A 144 -6.44 -21.57 -38.93
N ILE A 145 -6.07 -20.28 -38.87
CA ILE A 145 -5.92 -19.40 -40.04
C ILE A 145 -4.42 -19.10 -40.24
N PRO A 146 -3.84 -19.28 -41.45
CA PRO A 146 -2.45 -18.93 -41.75
C PRO A 146 -2.28 -17.42 -42.04
N PRO A 147 -1.07 -16.86 -41.87
CA PRO A 147 -0.83 -15.43 -42.03
C PRO A 147 -0.79 -15.00 -43.51
N PRO A 148 -1.19 -13.75 -43.83
CA PRO A 148 -1.21 -13.27 -45.21
C PRO A 148 0.16 -12.79 -45.70
N THR A 149 0.50 -13.21 -46.92
CA THR A 149 1.66 -12.77 -47.70
C THR A 149 1.39 -11.40 -48.33
N VAL A 150 2.24 -10.40 -48.08
CA VAL A 150 2.15 -9.08 -48.73
C VAL A 150 3.16 -8.99 -49.87
N VAL A 151 2.64 -8.83 -51.08
CA VAL A 151 3.37 -8.55 -52.32
C VAL A 151 3.52 -7.03 -52.44
N VAL A 152 4.73 -6.52 -52.65
CA VAL A 152 4.99 -5.11 -52.96
C VAL A 152 5.52 -5.01 -54.39
N SER A 153 4.69 -4.49 -55.30
CA SER A 153 5.09 -4.01 -56.61
C SER A 153 5.22 -2.48 -56.59
N GLY A 154 6.37 -1.95 -57.01
CA GLY A 154 6.63 -0.52 -57.05
C GLY A 154 6.13 0.19 -58.31
N ALA A 155 6.00 1.51 -58.23
CA ALA A 155 6.44 2.50 -59.23
C ALA A 155 6.00 3.92 -58.78
N SER A 156 6.69 4.91 -59.33
CA SER A 156 6.89 6.29 -58.86
C SER A 156 6.13 7.31 -59.73
N LEU A 157 5.92 8.55 -59.23
CA LEU A 157 6.18 9.86 -59.89
C LEU A 157 5.14 11.00 -59.65
N THR A 158 5.70 12.21 -59.34
CA THR A 158 5.31 13.60 -59.73
C THR A 158 4.03 14.23 -59.12
N THR A 159 3.87 15.53 -58.78
CA THR A 159 4.60 16.82 -58.96
C THR A 159 3.92 17.96 -58.15
N GLN A 160 4.74 18.93 -57.69
CA GLN A 160 4.55 20.41 -57.59
C GLN A 160 3.29 21.06 -56.94
N SER A 161 3.51 21.97 -55.97
CA SER A 161 3.45 23.45 -56.17
C SER A 161 3.63 24.23 -54.86
N GLU A 162 4.41 25.31 -54.93
CA GLU A 162 4.68 26.31 -53.88
C GLU A 162 3.71 27.50 -53.96
N SER A 163 3.54 28.25 -52.86
CA SER A 163 3.74 29.73 -52.87
C SER A 163 3.60 30.42 -51.50
N GLN A 164 4.65 31.21 -51.18
CA GLN A 164 4.66 32.58 -50.58
C GLN A 164 4.16 32.75 -49.12
N SER A 165 4.67 33.61 -48.23
CA SER A 165 5.64 34.73 -48.14
C SER A 165 5.51 35.21 -46.66
N GLN A 166 6.49 35.67 -45.85
CA GLN A 166 7.33 36.86 -45.99
C GLN A 166 8.24 37.04 -44.73
N ARG A 167 9.49 37.44 -44.99
CA ARG A 167 10.58 38.10 -44.20
C ARG A 167 10.24 38.73 -42.82
N ARG A 168 11.16 38.86 -41.84
CA ARG A 168 12.41 39.65 -41.88
C ARG A 168 13.33 39.42 -40.65
N THR A 169 14.63 39.57 -40.86
CA THR A 169 15.80 39.37 -39.97
C THR A 169 16.28 40.67 -39.30
N SER A 170 17.13 40.55 -38.26
CA SER A 170 18.25 41.48 -38.03
C SER A 170 19.46 40.80 -37.35
N ILE A 171 20.65 41.18 -37.82
CA ILE A 171 22.00 40.57 -37.72
C ILE A 171 22.92 41.52 -36.95
N ILE A 172 23.90 41.04 -36.15
CA ILE A 172 25.27 41.59 -35.91
C ILE A 172 26.16 40.42 -35.35
N LYS A 173 27.19 39.80 -35.98
CA LYS A 173 28.60 40.18 -36.35
C LYS A 173 29.54 40.41 -35.13
N ASP A 174 30.78 39.90 -34.96
CA ASP A 174 31.97 39.62 -35.80
C ASP A 174 32.92 38.56 -35.13
N GLU A 175 33.63 37.67 -35.85
CA GLU A 175 35.09 37.59 -36.24
C GLU A 175 36.13 37.48 -35.10
N SER A 176 37.36 36.92 -35.20
CA SER A 176 38.07 35.81 -35.89
C SER A 176 39.56 35.88 -35.45
N THR A 177 40.39 34.83 -35.65
CA THR A 177 41.90 34.75 -35.82
C THR A 177 42.49 33.47 -35.17
N THR A 178 42.82 32.39 -35.88
CA THR A 178 43.98 32.02 -36.76
C THR A 178 45.27 31.53 -36.08
N SER A 179 45.66 30.27 -36.34
CA SER A 179 46.96 29.89 -36.99
C SER A 179 47.09 28.37 -37.26
N LEU A 180 47.58 28.02 -38.46
CA LEU A 180 47.97 26.70 -39.02
C LEU A 180 49.51 26.51 -38.83
N ASP A 181 50.18 25.35 -38.94
CA ASP A 181 50.22 24.27 -39.96
C ASP A 181 51.12 23.11 -39.37
N GLY A 182 50.84 21.80 -39.46
CA GLY A 182 51.12 20.89 -40.59
C GLY A 182 52.40 20.03 -40.36
N SER A 183 52.34 18.70 -40.14
CA SER A 183 52.47 17.71 -41.25
C SER A 183 52.27 16.23 -40.83
N ARG A 184 51.28 15.60 -41.50
CA ARG A 184 51.17 14.24 -42.10
C ARG A 184 51.31 12.94 -41.28
N GLY A 185 50.17 12.26 -41.13
CA GLY A 185 50.01 10.79 -41.04
C GLY A 185 48.53 10.39 -40.97
N ARG A 186 47.99 9.70 -42.00
CA ARG A 186 46.56 9.34 -42.17
C ARG A 186 46.04 8.34 -41.12
N LEU A 187 44.86 8.60 -40.54
CA LEU A 187 43.98 7.62 -39.88
C LEU A 187 42.49 7.91 -40.16
N SER A 188 41.72 6.82 -40.19
CA SER A 188 40.30 6.68 -40.54
C SER A 188 39.33 7.34 -39.55
N SER A 189 38.22 7.87 -40.08
CA SER A 189 37.23 8.72 -39.41
C SER A 189 36.31 7.96 -38.44
N ILE A 190 36.46 8.25 -37.14
CA ILE A 190 35.46 8.06 -36.09
C ILE A 190 34.88 9.43 -35.76
N SER A 191 33.57 9.62 -35.96
CA SER A 191 32.86 10.84 -35.62
C SER A 191 32.58 10.91 -34.11
N VAL A 192 33.46 11.61 -33.40
CA VAL A 192 33.27 12.08 -32.01
C VAL A 192 32.63 13.47 -32.08
N SER A 193 31.47 13.66 -31.47
CA SER A 193 30.90 14.98 -31.18
C SER A 193 31.06 15.27 -29.69
N GLN A 194 31.62 16.43 -29.37
CA GLN A 194 31.87 16.90 -28.01
C GLN A 194 30.82 17.94 -27.57
N PRO A 195 30.75 18.26 -26.26
CA PRO A 195 29.55 18.70 -25.57
C PRO A 195 29.47 20.24 -25.46
N ASN A 196 28.24 20.76 -25.37
CA ASN A 196 27.93 22.04 -24.75
C ASN A 196 26.47 21.96 -24.26
N ILE A 197 26.29 21.73 -22.97
CA ILE A 197 24.98 21.84 -22.30
C ILE A 197 25.15 22.92 -21.22
N GLU A 198 24.47 24.04 -21.42
CA GLU A 198 24.19 25.01 -20.35
C GLU A 198 23.30 24.34 -19.30
N ILE A 199 23.78 24.29 -18.06
CA ILE A 199 22.99 23.81 -16.92
C ILE A 199 22.14 24.99 -16.43
N THR A 200 20.93 25.11 -16.95
CA THR A 200 19.89 25.93 -16.33
C THR A 200 19.22 25.10 -15.25
N SER A 201 19.45 25.47 -13.99
CA SER A 201 18.83 24.87 -12.81
C SER A 201 17.31 25.07 -12.84
N LEU A 202 16.57 24.04 -13.23
CA LEU A 202 15.11 24.00 -13.13
C LEU A 202 14.73 23.35 -11.79
N THR A 203 14.29 24.19 -10.86
CA THR A 203 13.49 23.80 -9.68
C THR A 203 12.30 22.94 -10.10
N PRO A 204 12.01 21.81 -9.43
CA PRO A 204 10.82 21.04 -9.73
C PRO A 204 9.60 21.74 -9.12
N GLN A 205 8.88 22.50 -9.95
CA GLN A 205 7.49 22.82 -9.69
C GLN A 205 6.65 21.58 -10.00
N ALA A 206 6.00 21.05 -8.97
CA ALA A 206 4.98 20.03 -9.11
C ALA A 206 3.85 20.50 -10.02
N THR A 207 3.37 19.63 -10.92
CA THR A 207 1.94 19.36 -11.10
C THR A 207 1.74 18.12 -11.98
N SER A 208 0.81 17.31 -11.52
CA SER A 208 0.38 16.02 -12.02
C SER A 208 -0.38 16.11 -13.35
N GLU A 209 -0.23 15.05 -14.14
CA GLU A 209 -1.18 14.58 -15.16
C GLU A 209 -1.59 15.57 -16.25
N ASN A 210 -0.70 15.89 -17.18
CA ASN A 210 -1.07 16.32 -18.53
C ASN A 210 0.05 15.98 -19.53
N TYR A 211 0.36 14.70 -19.68
CA TYR A 211 1.21 14.26 -20.78
C TYR A 211 0.34 13.82 -21.98
N PHE A 212 0.44 14.63 -23.05
CA PHE A 212 0.19 14.27 -24.44
C PHE A 212 -1.28 14.05 -24.90
N LYS A 213 -1.98 15.15 -25.19
CA LYS A 213 -2.87 15.19 -26.37
C LYS A 213 -2.11 15.77 -27.55
N LEU A 214 -1.39 14.91 -28.28
CA LEU A 214 -0.99 15.22 -29.65
C LEU A 214 -2.27 15.45 -30.48
N LYS A 215 -2.51 16.69 -30.89
CA LYS A 215 -3.53 16.98 -31.91
C LYS A 215 -3.05 16.38 -33.23
N GLY A 216 -3.66 15.27 -33.63
CA GLY A 216 -3.39 14.59 -34.90
C GLY A 216 -2.69 13.25 -34.71
N ALA A 217 -3.41 12.24 -34.19
CA ALA A 217 -2.98 10.86 -34.27
C ALA A 217 -4.21 9.99 -34.60
N SER A 218 -4.03 9.14 -35.62
CA SER A 218 -4.99 8.16 -36.11
C SER A 218 -5.52 7.24 -35.00
N GLN A 219 -6.68 6.65 -35.24
CA GLN A 219 -7.35 5.68 -34.37
C GLN A 219 -6.49 4.42 -34.12
N GLY A 220 -5.53 4.52 -33.21
CA GLY A 220 -4.82 3.40 -32.61
C GLY A 220 -4.71 3.69 -31.12
N THR A 221 -5.62 3.14 -30.32
CA THR A 221 -5.59 3.26 -28.86
C THR A 221 -4.34 2.58 -28.33
N TYR A 222 -3.29 3.36 -28.07
CA TYR A 222 -2.12 2.87 -27.34
C TYR A 222 -2.58 2.38 -25.96
N LYS A 223 -2.44 1.08 -25.69
CA LYS A 223 -2.75 0.48 -24.39
C LYS A 223 -1.77 1.08 -23.38
N HIS A 224 -2.26 1.72 -22.34
CA HIS A 224 -1.42 2.28 -21.29
C HIS A 224 -0.73 1.13 -20.54
N TRP A 225 0.59 1.01 -20.67
CA TRP A 225 1.38 -0.06 -20.06
C TRP A 225 1.83 0.37 -18.66
N THR A 226 0.94 0.29 -17.67
CA THR A 226 1.28 0.58 -16.27
C THR A 226 1.87 -0.67 -15.60
N ALA A 227 3.01 -0.53 -14.93
CA ALA A 227 3.53 -1.58 -14.08
C ALA A 227 2.56 -1.85 -12.92
N ARG A 228 2.29 -3.12 -12.64
CA ARG A 228 1.52 -3.53 -11.46
C ARG A 228 2.47 -3.57 -10.26
N SER A 229 2.73 -2.42 -9.66
CA SER A 229 3.72 -2.28 -8.59
C SER A 229 3.48 -3.24 -7.43
N GLY A 230 2.23 -3.46 -7.01
CA GLY A 230 1.90 -4.41 -5.93
C GLY A 230 2.36 -5.84 -6.23
N THR A 231 2.09 -6.34 -7.45
CA THR A 231 2.54 -7.67 -7.88
C THR A 231 4.07 -7.75 -7.96
N LEU A 232 4.72 -6.70 -8.45
CA LEU A 232 6.19 -6.64 -8.51
C LEU A 232 6.81 -6.70 -7.11
N ILE A 233 6.29 -5.92 -6.16
CA ILE A 233 6.73 -5.90 -4.76
C ILE A 233 6.54 -7.27 -4.11
N ALA A 234 5.38 -7.89 -4.27
CA ALA A 234 5.10 -9.23 -3.74
C ALA A 234 6.08 -10.27 -4.30
N ASN A 235 6.32 -10.26 -5.62
CA ASN A 235 7.26 -11.17 -6.26
C ASN A 235 8.70 -10.98 -5.75
N MET A 236 9.14 -9.74 -5.50
CA MET A 236 10.48 -9.50 -4.96
C MET A 236 10.63 -10.00 -3.52
N LEU A 237 9.62 -9.81 -2.67
CA LEU A 237 9.63 -10.33 -1.29
C LEU A 237 9.68 -11.86 -1.27
N MET A 238 8.86 -12.52 -2.09
CA MET A 238 8.87 -13.98 -2.23
C MET A 238 10.19 -14.48 -2.81
N ALA A 239 10.73 -13.81 -3.84
CA ALA A 239 12.01 -14.17 -4.45
C ALA A 239 13.21 -13.98 -3.50
N ALA A 240 13.14 -12.99 -2.60
CA ALA A 240 14.15 -12.81 -1.56
C ALA A 240 14.13 -13.94 -0.51
N GLY A 241 13.01 -14.68 -0.42
CA GLY A 241 12.85 -15.84 0.45
C GLY A 241 11.94 -15.62 1.65
N ALA A 242 11.00 -14.66 1.58
CA ALA A 242 9.98 -14.52 2.60
C ALA A 242 9.00 -15.71 2.57
N ASP A 243 8.69 -16.28 3.73
CA ASP A 243 7.80 -17.44 3.86
C ASP A 243 6.41 -17.07 4.41
N HIS A 244 6.28 -15.90 5.06
CA HIS A 244 5.04 -15.40 5.64
C HIS A 244 5.11 -13.87 5.73
N ILE A 245 4.05 -13.16 5.33
CA ILE A 245 3.89 -11.72 5.52
C ILE A 245 2.91 -11.43 6.65
N ILE A 246 3.31 -10.59 7.61
CA ILE A 246 2.39 -9.97 8.57
C ILE A 246 2.33 -8.48 8.25
N THR A 247 1.14 -7.94 8.06
CA THR A 247 0.94 -6.53 7.72
C THR A 247 -0.25 -5.95 8.49
N LEU A 248 -0.45 -4.64 8.42
CA LEU A 248 -1.54 -3.93 9.10
C LEU A 248 -2.32 -3.12 8.07
N ASP A 249 -3.65 -3.26 8.08
CA ASP A 249 -4.63 -2.51 7.27
C ASP A 249 -4.17 -2.22 5.83
N LEU A 250 -3.97 -3.27 5.04
CA LEU A 250 -3.75 -3.11 3.59
C LEU A 250 -4.81 -2.18 2.97
N HIS A 251 -4.34 -1.21 2.18
CA HIS A 251 -5.18 -0.23 1.49
C HIS A 251 -6.30 -0.90 0.68
N ASP A 252 -5.95 -1.97 -0.04
CA ASP A 252 -6.90 -2.90 -0.64
C ASP A 252 -6.63 -4.31 -0.09
N PRO A 253 -7.59 -4.93 0.61
CA PRO A 253 -7.47 -6.31 1.10
C PRO A 253 -7.15 -7.33 -0.02
N GLN A 254 -7.47 -7.02 -1.29
CA GLN A 254 -7.14 -7.87 -2.43
C GLN A 254 -5.64 -8.04 -2.64
N PHE A 255 -4.80 -7.15 -2.11
CA PHE A 255 -3.34 -7.26 -2.22
C PHE A 255 -2.78 -8.51 -1.54
N GLN A 256 -3.53 -9.14 -0.62
CA GLN A 256 -3.18 -10.46 -0.08
C GLN A 256 -3.07 -11.51 -1.19
N GLY A 257 -3.93 -11.44 -2.21
CA GLY A 257 -3.93 -12.37 -3.34
C GLY A 257 -2.77 -12.17 -4.33
N PHE A 258 -1.84 -11.23 -4.08
CA PHE A 258 -0.60 -11.11 -4.85
C PHE A 258 0.51 -12.03 -4.34
N PHE A 259 0.33 -12.64 -3.17
CA PHE A 259 1.30 -13.52 -2.54
C PHE A 259 0.82 -14.97 -2.65
N ASP A 260 1.75 -15.86 -2.99
CA ASP A 260 1.55 -17.32 -2.93
C ASP A 260 1.89 -17.89 -1.54
N ILE A 261 2.43 -17.05 -0.66
CA ILE A 261 2.72 -17.34 0.75
C ILE A 261 1.60 -16.80 1.65
N PRO A 262 1.42 -17.32 2.88
CA PRO A 262 0.44 -16.79 3.81
C PRO A 262 0.66 -15.29 4.08
N VAL A 263 -0.44 -14.56 4.18
CA VAL A 263 -0.46 -13.13 4.52
C VAL A 263 -1.47 -12.91 5.65
N ASP A 264 -0.98 -12.61 6.84
CA ASP A 264 -1.79 -12.16 7.96
C ASP A 264 -1.92 -10.64 7.91
N ASN A 265 -3.05 -10.16 7.36
CA ASN A 265 -3.42 -8.74 7.39
C ASN A 265 -4.17 -8.43 8.68
N LEU A 266 -3.46 -7.83 9.63
CA LEU A 266 -3.99 -7.35 10.89
C LEU A 266 -4.85 -6.09 10.67
N TYR A 267 -5.79 -5.85 11.57
CA TYR A 267 -6.68 -4.68 11.51
C TYR A 267 -6.54 -3.84 12.78
N ILE A 268 -6.38 -2.52 12.64
CA ILE A 268 -6.35 -1.61 13.80
C ILE A 268 -7.75 -1.31 14.34
N GLN A 269 -8.80 -1.71 13.62
CA GLN A 269 -10.19 -1.41 13.92
C GLN A 269 -10.57 -1.61 15.41
N PRO A 270 -10.19 -2.71 16.10
CA PRO A 270 -10.49 -2.87 17.53
C PRO A 270 -9.85 -1.80 18.41
N LEU A 271 -8.62 -1.36 18.09
CA LEU A 271 -7.93 -0.27 18.79
C LEU A 271 -8.59 1.08 18.53
N MET A 272 -9.03 1.36 17.30
CA MET A 272 -9.79 2.58 16.99
C MET A 272 -11.09 2.64 17.79
N ILE A 273 -11.84 1.53 17.84
CA ILE A 273 -13.07 1.41 18.62
C ILE A 273 -12.80 1.65 20.12
N LYS A 274 -11.74 1.04 20.66
CA LYS A 274 -11.32 1.26 22.05
C LYS A 274 -10.97 2.73 22.29
N TYR A 275 -10.20 3.35 21.40
CA TYR A 275 -9.82 4.75 21.48
C TYR A 275 -11.05 5.67 21.50
N ILE A 276 -11.99 5.46 20.59
CA ILE A 276 -13.24 6.26 20.51
C ILE A 276 -14.00 6.16 21.83
N LYS A 277 -14.19 4.95 22.37
CA LYS A 277 -14.92 4.73 23.63
C LYS A 277 -14.25 5.37 24.84
N GLU A 278 -12.92 5.34 24.91
CA GLU A 278 -12.17 5.79 26.09
C GLU A 278 -11.82 7.29 26.04
N LYS A 279 -11.63 7.86 24.85
CA LYS A 279 -11.05 9.21 24.70
C LYS A 279 -12.02 10.25 24.15
N ILE A 280 -13.12 9.84 23.50
CA ILE A 280 -14.10 10.77 22.93
C ILE A 280 -15.32 10.85 23.85
N PRO A 281 -15.56 11.99 24.53
CA PRO A 281 -16.74 12.17 25.36
C PRO A 281 -18.01 12.13 24.51
N HIS A 282 -19.05 11.47 25.03
CA HIS A 282 -20.36 11.34 24.35
C HIS A 282 -20.23 10.79 22.92
N TYR A 283 -19.33 9.82 22.71
CA TYR A 283 -19.09 9.22 21.39
C TYR A 283 -20.37 8.63 20.78
N ASP A 284 -21.35 8.23 21.59
CA ASP A 284 -22.67 7.73 21.18
C ASP A 284 -23.46 8.74 20.33
N LYS A 285 -23.20 10.04 20.49
CA LYS A 285 -23.83 11.11 19.71
C LYS A 285 -22.97 11.59 18.54
N ALA A 286 -21.75 11.09 18.41
CA ALA A 286 -20.87 11.45 17.30
C ALA A 286 -21.32 10.77 15.99
N VAL A 287 -20.71 11.18 14.87
CA VAL A 287 -20.92 10.61 13.54
C VAL A 287 -19.59 10.09 13.03
N ILE A 288 -19.57 8.86 12.53
CA ILE A 288 -18.42 8.33 11.80
C ILE A 288 -18.49 8.86 10.37
N VAL A 289 -17.40 9.45 9.89
CA VAL A 289 -17.32 10.06 8.56
C VAL A 289 -16.25 9.39 7.73
N SER A 290 -16.58 8.99 6.50
CA SER A 290 -15.58 8.60 5.50
C SER A 290 -15.17 9.81 4.65
N PRO A 291 -13.87 10.13 4.52
CA PRO A 291 -13.40 11.28 3.75
C PRO A 291 -13.54 11.11 2.22
N ASP A 292 -13.68 9.87 1.76
CA ASP A 292 -13.97 9.52 0.37
C ASP A 292 -14.85 8.25 0.27
N ALA A 293 -15.24 7.90 -0.97
CA ALA A 293 -16.05 6.72 -1.24
C ALA A 293 -15.30 5.38 -1.08
N GLY A 294 -13.97 5.37 -1.19
CA GLY A 294 -13.16 4.16 -1.03
C GLY A 294 -13.13 3.69 0.43
N GLY A 295 -13.01 4.63 1.37
CA GLY A 295 -13.03 4.37 2.80
C GLY A 295 -14.40 4.02 3.40
N ALA A 296 -15.49 4.14 2.62
CA ALA A 296 -16.86 4.03 3.14
C ALA A 296 -17.11 2.70 3.87
N LYS A 297 -16.69 1.58 3.27
CA LYS A 297 -16.85 0.24 3.87
C LYS A 297 -16.15 0.13 5.24
N ARG A 298 -14.95 0.70 5.37
CA ARG A 298 -14.17 0.70 6.61
C ARG A 298 -14.88 1.50 7.70
N ALA A 299 -15.33 2.69 7.34
CA ALA A 299 -16.03 3.60 8.25
C ALA A 299 -17.38 3.03 8.70
N THR A 300 -18.18 2.45 7.80
CA THR A 300 -19.47 1.81 8.14
C THR A 300 -19.29 0.66 9.12
N VAL A 301 -18.28 -0.19 8.96
CA VAL A 301 -18.04 -1.30 9.91
C VAL A 301 -17.75 -0.80 11.33
N ILE A 302 -17.04 0.33 11.48
CA ILE A 302 -16.81 0.95 12.79
C ILE A 302 -18.11 1.56 13.34
N ALA A 303 -18.88 2.26 12.48
CA ALA A 303 -20.16 2.85 12.84
C ALA A 303 -21.14 1.79 13.36
N ASP A 304 -21.26 0.65 12.66
CA ASP A 304 -22.12 -0.47 13.03
C ASP A 304 -21.70 -1.08 14.37
N LYS A 305 -20.40 -1.34 14.59
CA LYS A 305 -19.89 -1.89 15.86
C LYS A 305 -20.08 -0.93 17.04
N LEU A 306 -20.16 0.38 16.79
CA LEU A 306 -20.40 1.40 17.81
C LEU A 306 -21.87 1.82 17.91
N ASN A 307 -22.74 1.34 17.01
CA ASN A 307 -24.13 1.77 16.86
C ASN A 307 -24.25 3.31 16.71
N MET A 308 -23.42 3.88 15.83
CA MET A 308 -23.34 5.30 15.54
C MET A 308 -23.80 5.59 14.11
N ASP A 309 -24.24 6.82 13.84
CA ASP A 309 -24.55 7.23 12.48
C ASP A 309 -23.30 7.36 11.62
N PHE A 310 -23.50 7.18 10.31
CA PHE A 310 -22.46 7.25 9.30
C PHE A 310 -22.73 8.39 8.30
N ALA A 311 -21.69 9.12 7.93
CA ALA A 311 -21.70 10.09 6.84
C ALA A 311 -20.53 9.85 5.87
N LEU A 312 -20.72 10.28 4.63
CA LEU A 312 -19.78 10.09 3.53
C LEU A 312 -19.53 11.41 2.83
N ILE A 313 -18.26 11.72 2.59
CA ILE A 313 -17.86 12.80 1.70
C ILE A 313 -17.48 12.18 0.37
N HIS A 314 -18.16 12.59 -0.70
CA HIS A 314 -17.86 12.14 -2.06
C HIS A 314 -17.30 13.30 -2.87
N ARG A 315 -16.16 13.09 -3.53
CA ARG A 315 -15.57 14.07 -4.44
C ARG A 315 -16.08 13.85 -5.86
N GLU A 316 -16.90 14.77 -6.34
CA GLU A 316 -17.29 14.81 -7.75
C GLU A 316 -16.18 15.48 -8.57
N ARG A 317 -15.61 14.74 -9.52
CA ARG A 317 -14.68 15.31 -10.51
C ARG A 317 -15.51 15.88 -11.66
N ARG A 318 -15.82 17.17 -11.63
CA ARG A 318 -16.35 17.84 -12.82
C ARG A 318 -15.26 17.95 -13.87
N ASN A 319 -15.59 17.58 -15.10
CA ASN A 319 -14.69 17.44 -16.24
C ASN A 319 -14.18 18.80 -16.81
N THR A 320 -14.02 19.80 -15.95
CA THR A 320 -13.55 21.15 -16.32
C THR A 320 -12.04 21.25 -16.08
N GLU A 321 -11.33 21.87 -17.01
CA GLU A 321 -9.86 22.02 -17.10
C GLU A 321 -9.16 22.73 -15.92
N SER A 322 -9.84 22.85 -14.77
CA SER A 322 -9.35 23.48 -13.55
C SER A 322 -9.31 22.45 -12.40
N PRO A 323 -8.12 21.99 -11.97
CA PRO A 323 -7.95 21.04 -10.86
C PRO A 323 -8.57 21.51 -9.52
N ALA A 324 -8.91 22.79 -9.40
CA ALA A 324 -9.43 23.44 -8.21
C ALA A 324 -10.96 23.28 -8.01
N SER A 325 -11.75 22.92 -9.03
CA SER A 325 -13.23 22.99 -8.96
C SER A 325 -13.95 21.67 -8.71
N SER A 326 -13.30 20.67 -8.10
CA SER A 326 -14.04 19.47 -7.67
C SER A 326 -14.99 19.81 -6.52
N SER A 327 -16.30 19.74 -6.74
CA SER A 327 -17.29 19.83 -5.67
C SER A 327 -17.25 18.56 -4.82
N MET A 328 -17.06 18.70 -3.51
CA MET A 328 -17.28 17.61 -2.58
C MET A 328 -18.71 17.71 -2.07
N ILE A 329 -19.39 16.58 -2.00
CA ILE A 329 -20.77 16.45 -1.55
C ILE A 329 -20.73 15.65 -0.25
N LEU A 330 -21.35 16.20 0.80
CA LEU A 330 -21.56 15.49 2.06
C LEU A 330 -22.91 14.77 2.00
N VAL A 331 -22.91 13.49 2.37
CA VAL A 331 -24.10 12.64 2.50
C VAL A 331 -24.17 12.16 3.95
N GLY A 332 -25.23 12.51 4.67
CA GLY A 332 -25.39 12.22 6.10
C GLY A 332 -25.53 13.51 6.93
N ASP A 333 -26.15 13.41 8.10
CA ASP A 333 -26.35 14.55 9.01
C ASP A 333 -25.21 14.66 10.02
N VAL A 334 -24.54 15.80 10.03
CA VAL A 334 -23.37 16.10 10.87
C VAL A 334 -23.56 17.32 11.76
N ARG A 335 -24.74 17.96 11.68
CA ARG A 335 -24.99 19.24 12.34
C ARG A 335 -25.01 19.07 13.85
N ASP A 336 -24.35 19.97 14.56
CA ASP A 336 -24.25 20.03 16.02
C ASP A 336 -23.65 18.74 16.64
N ARG A 337 -22.87 17.98 15.85
CA ARG A 337 -22.28 16.70 16.26
C ARG A 337 -20.76 16.68 16.11
N VAL A 338 -20.14 15.85 16.93
CA VAL A 338 -18.72 15.49 16.78
C VAL A 338 -18.58 14.57 15.57
N CYS A 339 -17.67 14.91 14.67
CA CYS A 339 -17.39 14.10 13.49
C CYS A 339 -16.06 13.37 13.67
N ILE A 340 -16.06 12.06 13.42
CA ILE A 340 -14.89 11.21 13.51
C ILE A 340 -14.55 10.72 12.09
N LEU A 341 -13.54 11.35 11.47
CA LEU A 341 -13.03 10.94 10.17
C LEU A 341 -12.23 9.64 10.32
N ILE A 342 -12.55 8.62 9.53
CA ILE A 342 -11.84 7.33 9.50
C ILE A 342 -11.19 7.14 8.14
N ASP A 343 -9.89 6.87 8.12
CA ASP A 343 -9.16 6.51 6.89
C ASP A 343 -8.02 5.52 7.20
N ASP A 344 -7.46 4.86 6.18
CA ASP A 344 -6.29 4.00 6.37
C ASP A 344 -5.00 4.78 6.26
N ILE A 345 -4.93 5.79 5.39
CA ILE A 345 -3.68 6.45 5.07
C ILE A 345 -3.86 7.96 4.97
N ALA A 346 -2.96 8.71 5.60
CA ALA A 346 -2.84 10.15 5.44
C ALA A 346 -1.41 10.49 5.02
N ASP A 347 -1.27 10.88 3.76
CA ASP A 347 0.01 11.32 3.18
C ASP A 347 0.13 12.85 3.24
N THR A 348 -0.17 13.57 2.15
CA THR A 348 -0.19 15.06 2.14
C THR A 348 -1.30 15.68 3.00
N SER A 349 -2.20 14.85 3.56
CA SER A 349 -3.35 15.26 4.37
C SER A 349 -4.34 16.21 3.66
N PHE A 350 -4.27 16.34 2.34
CA PHE A 350 -5.16 17.21 1.56
C PHE A 350 -6.64 16.79 1.69
N THR A 351 -6.92 15.50 1.57
CA THR A 351 -8.29 14.96 1.61
C THR A 351 -8.94 15.22 2.96
N ILE A 352 -8.28 14.83 4.05
CA ILE A 352 -8.82 14.95 5.42
C ILE A 352 -9.01 16.40 5.87
N THR A 353 -8.12 17.32 5.47
CA THR A 353 -8.25 18.74 5.83
C THR A 353 -9.35 19.44 5.05
N ARG A 354 -9.55 19.05 3.78
CA ARG A 354 -10.68 19.53 2.98
C ARG A 354 -12.01 18.95 3.47
N ALA A 355 -12.03 17.69 3.84
CA ALA A 355 -13.17 17.07 4.50
C ALA A 355 -13.54 17.82 5.78
N ALA A 356 -12.55 18.16 6.61
CA ALA A 356 -12.77 18.91 7.83
C ALA A 356 -13.43 20.28 7.58
N LYS A 357 -13.00 21.01 6.54
CA LYS A 357 -13.62 22.28 6.15
C LYS A 357 -15.11 22.12 5.83
N ILE A 358 -15.48 21.08 5.07
CA ILE A 358 -16.88 20.83 4.68
C ILE A 358 -17.73 20.45 5.89
N LEU A 359 -17.17 19.67 6.82
CA LEU A 359 -17.86 19.31 8.05
C LEU A 359 -18.18 20.55 8.89
N VAL A 360 -17.24 21.50 9.03
CA VAL A 360 -17.51 22.78 9.70
C VAL A 360 -18.57 23.60 8.97
N GLU A 361 -18.49 23.71 7.64
CA GLU A 361 -19.48 24.42 6.82
C GLU A 361 -20.90 23.83 6.96
N ASN A 362 -21.02 22.54 7.32
CA ASN A 362 -22.29 21.86 7.57
C ASN A 362 -22.67 21.76 9.06
N GLY A 363 -21.92 22.43 9.95
CA GLY A 363 -22.26 22.60 11.36
C GLY A 363 -21.68 21.56 12.31
N ALA A 364 -20.61 20.84 11.95
CA ALA A 364 -19.90 19.96 12.88
C ALA A 364 -19.29 20.75 14.05
N THR A 365 -19.38 20.22 15.27
CA THR A 365 -18.91 20.91 16.49
C THR A 365 -17.43 20.66 16.80
N LYS A 366 -16.95 19.45 16.50
CA LYS A 366 -15.58 19.01 16.72
C LYS A 366 -15.22 17.95 15.70
N ILE A 367 -13.98 17.95 15.22
CA ILE A 367 -13.50 17.03 14.18
C ILE A 367 -12.28 16.28 14.69
N VAL A 368 -12.42 14.97 14.83
CA VAL A 368 -11.34 14.04 15.17
C VAL A 368 -11.05 13.19 13.94
N ALA A 369 -9.81 13.13 13.48
CA ALA A 369 -9.40 12.22 12.43
C ALA A 369 -8.65 11.04 13.03
N ILE A 370 -9.04 9.81 12.71
CA ILE A 370 -8.38 8.58 13.16
C ILE A 370 -7.92 7.82 11.91
N ILE A 371 -6.61 7.69 11.76
CA ILE A 371 -5.95 7.17 10.56
C ILE A 371 -5.04 6.03 10.95
N THR A 372 -5.02 4.91 10.21
CA THR A 372 -4.04 3.85 10.50
C THR A 372 -2.61 4.33 10.23
N HIS A 373 -2.30 4.70 9.00
CA HIS A 373 -0.97 5.02 8.52
C HIS A 373 -0.81 6.53 8.30
N GLY A 374 -0.28 7.23 9.31
CA GLY A 374 0.10 8.63 9.16
C GLY A 374 1.47 8.79 8.50
N ILE A 375 1.52 8.80 7.16
CA ILE A 375 2.77 9.10 6.42
C ILE A 375 3.15 10.57 6.58
N LEU A 376 2.17 11.47 6.50
CA LEU A 376 2.29 12.89 6.79
C LEU A 376 3.44 13.60 6.04
N SER A 377 3.61 13.29 4.74
CA SER A 377 4.69 13.85 3.94
C SER A 377 4.45 15.31 3.51
N GLY A 378 5.54 15.98 3.11
CA GLY A 378 5.49 17.32 2.52
C GLY A 378 4.95 18.37 3.49
N ASP A 379 3.90 19.09 3.08
CA ASP A 379 3.29 20.18 3.86
C ASP A 379 2.18 19.71 4.81
N ALA A 380 2.03 18.38 5.02
CA ALA A 380 0.95 17.79 5.80
C ALA A 380 0.83 18.38 7.22
N ILE A 381 1.94 18.49 7.96
CA ILE A 381 1.94 19.00 9.34
C ILE A 381 1.45 20.45 9.41
N SER A 382 1.94 21.31 8.51
CA SER A 382 1.49 22.70 8.38
C SER A 382 0.00 22.77 8.05
N ARG A 383 -0.45 21.91 7.13
CA ARG A 383 -1.85 21.82 6.69
C ARG A 383 -2.77 21.39 7.83
N ILE A 384 -2.39 20.37 8.60
CA ILE A 384 -3.16 19.88 9.76
C ILE A 384 -3.23 20.97 10.84
N THR A 385 -2.11 21.62 11.11
CA THR A 385 -2.04 22.69 12.12
C THR A 385 -2.99 23.85 11.77
N ALA A 386 -2.98 24.29 10.50
CA ALA A 386 -3.86 25.35 10.01
C ALA A 386 -5.32 24.91 9.76
N SER A 387 -5.61 23.61 9.77
CA SER A 387 -6.95 23.07 9.47
C SER A 387 -7.90 23.13 10.67
N ASN A 388 -9.18 22.89 10.38
CA ASN A 388 -10.25 22.71 11.37
C ASN A 388 -10.27 21.33 12.05
N ILE A 389 -9.24 20.50 11.85
CA ILE A 389 -9.09 19.26 12.62
C ILE A 389 -8.67 19.63 14.04
N ASP A 390 -9.42 19.17 15.04
CA ASP A 390 -9.11 19.39 16.45
C ASP A 390 -8.07 18.39 16.95
N GLU A 391 -8.15 17.15 16.47
CA GLU A 391 -7.30 16.05 16.91
C GLU A 391 -7.06 15.08 15.75
N LEU A 392 -5.79 14.74 15.50
CA LEU A 392 -5.38 13.73 14.55
C LEU A 392 -4.76 12.55 15.31
N VAL A 393 -5.41 11.40 15.24
CA VAL A 393 -4.99 10.16 15.88
C VAL A 393 -4.44 9.25 14.80
N VAL A 394 -3.17 8.89 14.91
CA VAL A 394 -2.47 8.00 13.97
C VAL A 394 -1.94 6.78 14.71
N SER A 395 -1.67 5.69 14.02
CA SER A 395 -1.00 4.54 14.64
C SER A 395 0.52 4.69 14.64
N SER A 396 1.21 3.91 15.48
CA SER A 396 2.66 3.76 15.45
C SER A 396 3.17 2.88 14.30
N SER A 397 2.43 2.70 13.20
CA SER A 397 2.92 1.95 12.02
C SER A 397 4.05 2.67 11.30
N VAL A 398 4.01 4.01 11.35
CA VAL A 398 5.04 4.92 10.85
C VAL A 398 5.59 5.67 12.06
N PRO A 399 6.91 5.94 12.17
CA PRO A 399 7.46 6.76 13.25
C PRO A 399 6.77 8.13 13.30
N GLN A 400 6.29 8.53 14.48
CA GLN A 400 5.54 9.79 14.69
C GLN A 400 6.25 10.79 15.61
N GLN A 401 7.43 10.46 16.15
CA GLN A 401 8.10 11.27 17.18
C GLN A 401 8.27 12.73 16.73
N GLU A 402 8.88 12.95 15.57
CA GLU A 402 9.09 14.28 14.98
C GLU A 402 7.76 15.02 14.70
N HIS A 403 6.73 14.29 14.25
CA HIS A 403 5.41 14.86 13.97
C HIS A 403 4.70 15.33 15.24
N THR A 404 4.77 14.54 16.32
CA THR A 404 4.16 14.89 17.61
C THR A 404 4.85 16.06 18.31
N GLU A 405 6.17 16.20 18.14
CA GLU A 405 6.91 17.36 18.63
C GLU A 405 6.55 18.63 17.85
N SER A 406 6.30 18.48 16.55
CA SER A 406 5.96 19.60 15.66
C SER A 406 4.49 20.04 15.76
N CYS A 407 3.58 19.13 16.13
CA CYS A 407 2.14 19.41 16.16
C CYS A 407 1.44 18.74 17.34
N SER A 408 0.95 19.56 18.27
CA SER A 408 0.24 19.11 19.48
C SER A 408 -1.12 18.47 19.22
N LYS A 409 -1.68 18.61 18.01
CA LYS A 409 -2.93 17.95 17.60
C LYS A 409 -2.75 16.46 17.35
N ILE A 410 -1.51 16.00 17.14
CA ILE A 410 -1.21 14.62 16.76
C ILE A 410 -1.11 13.75 18.01
N LYS A 411 -1.83 12.63 18.01
CA LYS A 411 -1.77 11.59 19.03
C LYS A 411 -1.51 10.24 18.39
N VAL A 412 -0.86 9.35 19.12
CA VAL A 412 -0.39 8.07 18.61
C VAL A 412 -1.06 6.91 19.34
N ILE A 413 -1.60 5.96 18.59
CA ILE A 413 -2.07 4.65 19.08
C ILE A 413 -0.93 3.65 18.91
N ASP A 414 -0.53 3.01 20.01
CA ASP A 414 0.47 1.94 19.99
C ASP A 414 -0.12 0.65 19.38
N ILE A 415 0.54 0.13 18.33
CA ILE A 415 0.19 -1.13 17.66
C ILE A 415 1.12 -2.30 18.01
N ALA A 416 2.18 -2.06 18.79
CA ALA A 416 3.08 -3.10 19.25
C ALA A 416 2.35 -4.29 19.93
N PRO A 417 1.27 -4.09 20.72
CA PRO A 417 0.50 -5.21 21.28
C PRO A 417 -0.04 -6.17 20.22
N ILE A 418 -0.54 -5.64 19.09
CA ILE A 418 -1.13 -6.45 18.03
C ILE A 418 -0.05 -7.28 17.34
N PHE A 419 1.07 -6.65 16.98
CA PHE A 419 2.18 -7.37 16.32
C PHE A 419 2.84 -8.39 17.25
N ALA A 420 3.07 -8.05 18.52
CA ALA A 420 3.62 -8.99 19.49
C ALA A 420 2.72 -10.21 19.66
N GLU A 421 1.40 -10.02 19.81
CA GLU A 421 0.47 -11.14 19.96
C GLU A 421 0.32 -11.94 18.65
N ALA A 422 0.36 -11.30 17.48
CA ALA A 422 0.37 -11.98 16.19
C ALA A 422 1.61 -12.88 16.04
N ILE A 423 2.80 -12.32 16.29
CA ILE A 423 4.07 -13.07 16.26
C ILE A 423 4.03 -14.25 17.25
N ARG A 424 3.56 -14.02 18.48
CA ARG A 424 3.43 -15.08 19.50
C ARG A 424 2.54 -16.22 19.02
N ARG A 425 1.38 -15.88 18.43
CA ARG A 425 0.41 -16.87 17.93
C ARG A 425 0.96 -17.66 16.74
N ILE A 426 1.55 -16.96 15.76
CA ILE A 426 2.14 -17.60 14.57
C ILE A 426 3.29 -18.53 14.97
N HIS A 427 4.14 -18.10 15.91
CA HIS A 427 5.23 -18.92 16.46
C HIS A 427 4.70 -20.19 17.12
N ASN A 428 3.62 -20.09 17.90
CA ASN A 428 3.02 -21.22 18.61
C ASN A 428 2.05 -22.06 17.76
N GLY A 429 1.67 -21.62 16.55
CA GLY A 429 0.64 -22.26 15.73
C GLY A 429 -0.79 -22.03 16.25
N GLU A 430 -1.01 -20.94 16.99
CA GLU A 430 -2.32 -20.52 17.48
C GLU A 430 -3.05 -19.65 16.44
N SER A 431 -4.38 -19.58 16.53
CA SER A 431 -5.19 -18.78 15.60
C SER A 431 -4.97 -17.28 15.79
N VAL A 432 -4.60 -16.58 14.72
CA VAL A 432 -4.44 -15.11 14.67
C VAL A 432 -5.79 -14.39 14.58
N SER A 433 -6.84 -15.06 14.09
CA SER A 433 -8.16 -14.46 13.82
C SER A 433 -8.82 -13.82 15.05
N PHE A 434 -8.45 -14.23 16.26
CA PHE A 434 -8.89 -13.61 17.51
C PHE A 434 -8.58 -12.10 17.57
N LEU A 435 -7.47 -11.67 16.96
CA LEU A 435 -7.02 -10.27 16.97
C LEU A 435 -7.90 -9.35 16.12
N PHE A 436 -8.76 -9.90 15.27
CA PHE A 436 -9.64 -9.09 14.43
C PHE A 436 -10.86 -8.55 15.19
N ASP A 437 -11.20 -9.17 16.33
CA ASP A 437 -12.35 -8.77 17.14
C ASP A 437 -11.98 -8.26 18.53
N ALA A 438 -10.80 -8.59 19.04
CA ALA A 438 -10.37 -8.22 20.37
C ALA A 438 -9.01 -7.50 20.37
N VAL A 439 -8.90 -6.48 21.22
CA VAL A 439 -7.63 -5.81 21.51
C VAL A 439 -6.83 -6.70 22.47
N PRO A 440 -5.60 -7.13 22.13
CA PRO A 440 -4.74 -7.84 23.07
C PRO A 440 -4.35 -6.93 24.24
N TYR A 441 -4.19 -7.53 25.42
CA TYR A 441 -3.95 -6.82 26.69
C TYR A 441 -2.63 -6.05 26.71
#